data_AF-A0A3S3R3X4-F1
#
_entry.id   AF-A0A3S3R3X4-F1
#
_cell.length_a   1.000
_cell.length_b   1.000
_cell.length_c   1.000
_cell.angle_alpha   90.00
_cell.angle_beta   90.00
_cell.angle_gamma   90.00
#
_symmetry.space_group_name_H-M   'P 1'
#
loop_
_entity.id
_entity.type
_entity.pdbx_description
1 polymer ?
#
loop_
_entity_poly.entity_id
_entity_poly.type
_entity_poly.pdbx_seq_one_letter_code
_entity_poly.pdbx_strand_id
1 'polypeptide(L)'
;MSKNALEQVRDTVVRLEETVDGLSETIADHITHGPKIVALTEKVGSLEMSLAEAVAQIEELKVHMQSTTDFFKEQIKTFSDELILFKRAVRTTGSSTENGRVKVPEPKPFAGTRNTKELENFLWDMELYFAAAHIPIEERVTITSMYLSGGVKLWWQTRVDDY
;
A
#
# COMPACT_ATOMS: atom_id res chain seq x y z
N MET A 1 -67.87 -30.34 -73.53
CA MET A 1 -66.83 -29.43 -73.01
C MET A 1 -66.99 -29.04 -71.52
N SER A 2 -68.05 -29.44 -70.81
CA SER A 2 -68.35 -28.96 -69.45
C SER A 2 -67.62 -29.69 -68.29
N LYS A 3 -67.24 -30.97 -68.46
CA LYS A 3 -66.68 -31.80 -67.38
C LYS A 3 -65.26 -31.40 -66.97
N ASN A 4 -64.43 -30.99 -67.94
CA ASN A 4 -63.03 -30.60 -67.71
C ASN A 4 -62.91 -29.27 -66.94
N ALA A 5 -63.82 -28.32 -67.18
CA ALA A 5 -63.82 -27.04 -66.48
C ALA A 5 -64.21 -27.19 -65.00
N LEU A 6 -65.11 -28.13 -64.67
CA LEU A 6 -65.50 -28.42 -63.29
C LEU A 6 -64.38 -29.09 -62.48
N GLU A 7 -63.63 -30.01 -63.11
CA GLU A 7 -62.44 -30.64 -62.53
C GLU A 7 -61.37 -29.58 -62.22
N GLN A 8 -61.11 -28.69 -63.18
CA GLN A 8 -60.15 -27.60 -63.02
C GLN A 8 -60.54 -26.63 -61.89
N VAL A 9 -61.83 -26.30 -61.77
CA VAL A 9 -62.33 -25.46 -60.66
C VAL A 9 -62.15 -26.19 -59.32
N ARG A 10 -62.47 -27.48 -59.24
CA ARG A 10 -62.25 -28.29 -58.03
C ARG A 10 -60.77 -28.27 -57.60
N ASP A 11 -59.85 -28.52 -58.53
CA ASP A 11 -58.42 -28.51 -58.23
C ASP A 11 -57.93 -27.13 -57.77
N THR A 12 -58.50 -26.05 -58.33
CA THR A 12 -58.18 -24.70 -57.87
C THR A 12 -58.70 -24.44 -56.45
N VAL A 13 -59.87 -24.96 -56.10
CA VAL A 13 -60.44 -24.83 -54.75
C VAL A 13 -59.58 -25.59 -53.74
N VAL A 14 -59.16 -26.82 -54.04
CA VAL A 14 -58.29 -27.61 -53.14
C VAL A 14 -56.97 -26.90 -52.89
N ARG A 15 -56.31 -26.37 -53.93
CA ARG A 15 -55.08 -25.58 -53.74
C ARG A 15 -55.32 -24.32 -52.91
N LEU A 16 -56.48 -23.67 -53.08
CA LEU A 16 -56.82 -22.50 -52.29
C LEU A 16 -57.01 -22.86 -50.82
N GLU A 17 -57.69 -23.96 -50.52
CA GLU A 17 -57.87 -24.47 -49.15
C GLU A 17 -56.51 -24.75 -48.49
N GLU A 18 -55.61 -25.46 -49.18
CA GLU A 18 -54.24 -25.73 -48.69
C GLU A 18 -53.46 -24.43 -48.41
N THR A 19 -53.58 -23.43 -49.30
CA THR A 19 -52.91 -22.14 -49.08
C THR A 19 -53.50 -21.37 -47.90
N VAL A 20 -54.82 -21.43 -47.70
CA VAL A 20 -55.51 -20.77 -46.60
C VAL A 20 -55.10 -21.40 -45.26
N ASP A 21 -55.01 -22.72 -45.20
CA ASP A 21 -54.58 -23.44 -44.00
C ASP A 21 -53.13 -23.07 -43.63
N GLY A 22 -52.22 -23.02 -44.60
CA GLY A 22 -50.83 -22.59 -44.37
C GLY A 22 -50.72 -21.13 -43.92
N LEU A 23 -51.55 -20.24 -44.47
CA LEU A 23 -51.63 -18.86 -43.98
C LEU A 23 -52.20 -18.77 -42.57
N SER A 24 -53.19 -19.60 -42.23
CA SER A 24 -53.79 -19.63 -40.90
C SER A 24 -52.77 -20.02 -39.83
N GLU A 25 -51.95 -21.04 -40.11
CA GLU A 25 -50.84 -21.46 -39.24
C GLU A 25 -49.80 -20.35 -39.08
N THR A 26 -49.41 -19.70 -40.18
CA THR A 26 -48.45 -18.58 -40.15
C THR A 26 -48.96 -17.39 -39.33
N ILE A 27 -50.26 -17.06 -39.46
CA ILE A 27 -50.90 -15.98 -38.70
C ILE A 27 -50.98 -16.34 -37.22
N ALA A 28 -51.33 -17.59 -36.89
CA ALA A 28 -51.37 -18.08 -35.52
C ALA A 28 -50.00 -18.00 -34.84
N ASP A 29 -48.92 -18.35 -35.57
CA ASP A 29 -47.54 -18.19 -35.11
C ASP A 29 -47.20 -16.71 -34.86
N HIS A 30 -47.53 -15.82 -35.80
CA HIS A 30 -47.30 -14.38 -35.65
C HIS A 30 -48.05 -13.76 -34.47
N ILE A 31 -49.31 -14.14 -34.25
CA ILE A 31 -50.11 -13.68 -33.10
C ILE A 31 -49.47 -14.13 -31.78
N THR A 32 -48.90 -15.34 -31.77
CA THR A 32 -48.29 -15.95 -30.57
C THR A 32 -46.91 -15.39 -30.27
N HIS A 33 -46.08 -15.16 -31.29
CA HIS A 33 -44.67 -14.77 -31.15
C HIS A 33 -44.42 -13.27 -31.34
N GLY A 34 -45.23 -12.56 -32.12
CA GLY A 34 -45.11 -11.12 -32.38
C GLY A 34 -44.97 -10.27 -31.11
N PRO A 35 -45.84 -10.44 -30.09
CA PRO A 35 -45.73 -9.70 -28.83
C PRO A 35 -44.40 -9.96 -28.09
N LYS A 36 -43.87 -11.20 -28.15
CA LYS A 36 -42.58 -11.54 -27.55
C LYS A 36 -41.43 -10.87 -28.27
N ILE A 37 -41.49 -10.78 -29.60
CA ILE A 37 -40.49 -10.08 -30.43
C ILE A 37 -40.48 -8.59 -30.08
N VAL A 38 -41.65 -7.94 -29.99
CA VAL A 38 -41.74 -6.52 -29.60
C VAL A 38 -41.13 -6.29 -28.21
N ALA A 39 -41.50 -7.11 -27.23
CA ALA A 39 -40.95 -7.00 -25.88
C ALA A 39 -39.43 -7.25 -25.82
N LEU A 40 -38.90 -8.14 -26.67
CA LEU A 40 -37.45 -8.35 -26.80
C LEU A 40 -36.77 -7.12 -27.41
N THR A 41 -37.34 -6.53 -28.45
CA THR A 41 -36.81 -5.32 -29.09
C THR A 41 -36.74 -4.16 -28.10
N GLU A 42 -37.79 -3.95 -27.30
CA GLU A 42 -37.80 -2.91 -26.24
C GLU A 42 -36.71 -3.16 -25.19
N LYS A 43 -36.55 -4.42 -24.75
CA LYS A 43 -35.49 -4.79 -23.79
C LYS A 43 -34.09 -4.58 -24.36
N VAL A 44 -33.87 -4.92 -25.63
CA VAL A 44 -32.59 -4.69 -26.31
C VAL A 44 -32.28 -3.19 -26.34
N GLY A 45 -33.24 -2.34 -26.73
CA GLY A 45 -33.03 -0.89 -26.71
C GLY A 45 -32.73 -0.34 -25.31
N SER A 46 -33.40 -0.85 -24.27
CA SER A 46 -33.09 -0.49 -22.88
C SER A 46 -31.66 -0.90 -22.48
N LEU A 47 -31.22 -2.10 -22.88
CA LEU A 47 -29.87 -2.58 -22.59
C LEU A 47 -28.80 -1.77 -23.33
N GLU A 48 -29.06 -1.40 -24.59
CA GLU A 48 -28.16 -0.54 -25.37
C GLU A 48 -27.98 0.82 -24.71
N MET A 49 -29.06 1.42 -24.20
CA MET A 49 -29.00 2.69 -23.49
C MET A 49 -28.23 2.57 -22.16
N SER A 50 -28.50 1.53 -21.36
CA SER A 50 -27.75 1.28 -20.13
C SER A 50 -26.27 0.97 -20.38
N LEU A 51 -25.95 0.28 -21.48
CA LEU A 51 -24.56 0.02 -21.87
C LEU A 51 -23.84 1.31 -22.27
N ALA A 52 -24.49 2.19 -23.05
CA ALA A 52 -23.94 3.49 -23.41
C ALA A 52 -23.64 4.35 -22.18
N GLU A 53 -24.54 4.35 -21.19
CA GLU A 53 -24.33 5.06 -19.92
C GLU A 53 -23.16 4.48 -19.13
N ALA A 54 -23.09 3.15 -19.00
CA ALA A 54 -21.98 2.49 -18.31
C ALA A 54 -20.62 2.78 -18.96
N VAL A 55 -20.56 2.80 -20.30
CA VAL A 55 -19.34 3.17 -21.04
C VAL A 55 -18.94 4.62 -20.75
N ALA A 56 -19.90 5.55 -20.71
CA ALA A 56 -19.62 6.94 -20.36
C ALA A 56 -19.05 7.09 -18.94
N GLN A 57 -19.64 6.40 -17.95
CA GLN A 57 -19.16 6.40 -16.58
C GLN A 57 -17.75 5.79 -16.45
N ILE A 58 -17.45 4.74 -17.22
CA ILE A 58 -16.11 4.12 -17.25
C ILE A 58 -15.06 5.10 -17.80
N GLU A 59 -15.37 5.83 -18.88
CA GLU A 59 -14.45 6.82 -19.43
C GLU A 59 -14.25 8.01 -18.47
N GLU A 60 -15.30 8.47 -17.77
CA GLU A 60 -15.17 9.49 -16.73
C GLU A 60 -14.28 9.00 -15.57
N LEU A 61 -14.53 7.79 -15.07
CA LEU A 61 -13.74 7.17 -14.00
C LEU A 61 -12.26 7.05 -14.42
N LYS A 62 -11.99 6.65 -15.66
CA LYS A 62 -10.65 6.55 -16.23
C LYS A 62 -9.94 7.91 -16.23
N VAL A 63 -10.62 8.98 -16.63
CA VAL A 63 -10.06 10.35 -16.57
C VAL A 63 -9.76 10.76 -15.13
N HIS A 64 -10.67 10.49 -14.19
CA HIS A 64 -10.45 10.79 -12.77
C HIS A 64 -9.24 10.02 -12.18
N MET A 65 -9.11 8.73 -12.52
CA MET A 65 -7.97 7.91 -12.09
C MET A 65 -6.64 8.42 -12.66
N GLN A 66 -6.63 8.86 -13.92
CA GLN A 66 -5.44 9.46 -14.54
C GLN A 66 -5.05 10.75 -13.82
N SER A 67 -6.01 11.65 -13.59
CA SER A 67 -5.76 12.90 -12.85
C SER A 67 -5.23 12.65 -11.44
N THR A 68 -5.81 11.68 -10.73
CA THR A 68 -5.35 11.28 -9.39
C THR A 68 -3.91 10.74 -9.43
N THR A 69 -3.58 9.95 -10.44
CA THR A 69 -2.23 9.39 -10.64
C THR A 69 -1.21 10.50 -10.89
N ASP A 70 -1.55 11.46 -11.76
CA ASP A 70 -0.68 12.59 -12.07
C ASP A 70 -0.46 13.48 -10.84
N PHE A 71 -1.51 13.75 -10.07
CA PHE A 71 -1.42 14.47 -8.81
C PHE A 71 -0.44 13.80 -7.83
N PHE A 72 -0.57 12.49 -7.60
CA PHE A 72 0.35 11.78 -6.71
C PHE A 72 1.78 11.78 -7.22
N LYS A 73 1.99 11.68 -8.54
CA LYS A 73 3.32 11.75 -9.14
C LYS A 73 3.98 13.10 -8.90
N GLU A 74 3.23 14.20 -8.99
CA GLU A 74 3.72 15.54 -8.66
C GLU A 74 4.05 15.67 -7.17
N GLN A 75 3.17 15.19 -6.27
CA GLN A 75 3.41 15.21 -4.83
C GLN A 75 4.68 14.44 -4.44
N ILE A 76 4.87 13.24 -4.99
CA ILE A 76 6.07 12.42 -4.75
C ILE A 76 7.33 13.15 -5.22
N LYS A 77 7.28 13.82 -6.37
CA LYS A 77 8.40 14.62 -6.88
C LYS A 77 8.73 15.76 -5.92
N THR A 78 7.74 16.53 -5.48
CA THR A 78 7.92 17.62 -4.50
C THR A 78 8.53 17.10 -3.20
N PHE A 79 7.99 16.02 -2.62
CA PHE A 79 8.56 15.43 -1.40
C PHE A 79 9.99 14.94 -1.59
N SER A 80 10.31 14.37 -2.76
CA SER A 80 11.68 13.95 -3.08
C SER A 80 12.62 15.16 -3.11
N ASP A 81 12.20 16.26 -3.72
CA ASP A 81 12.99 17.50 -3.80
C ASP A 81 13.21 18.11 -2.41
N GLU A 82 12.16 18.18 -1.58
CA GLU A 82 12.24 18.63 -0.19
C GLU A 82 13.16 17.75 0.65
N LEU A 83 13.11 16.43 0.47
CA LEU A 83 13.96 15.48 1.17
C LEU A 83 15.44 15.64 0.79
N ILE A 84 15.73 15.95 -0.47
CA ILE A 84 17.09 16.28 -0.92
C ILE A 84 17.58 17.58 -0.26
N LEU A 85 16.74 18.62 -0.21
CA LEU A 85 17.06 19.88 0.45
C LEU A 85 17.30 19.69 1.94
N PHE A 86 16.44 18.94 2.62
CA PHE A 86 16.57 18.59 4.03
C PHE A 86 17.88 17.84 4.30
N LYS A 87 18.20 16.81 3.50
CA LYS A 87 19.48 16.07 3.62
C LYS A 87 20.69 16.99 3.43
N ARG A 88 20.61 17.97 2.53
CA ARG A 88 21.67 18.97 2.33
C ARG A 88 21.79 19.88 3.55
N ALA A 89 20.68 20.41 4.05
CA ALA A 89 20.63 21.26 5.23
C ALA A 89 21.26 20.55 6.44
N VAL A 90 20.86 19.31 6.72
CA VAL A 90 21.40 18.48 7.80
C VAL A 90 22.91 18.25 7.65
N ARG A 91 23.40 18.00 6.43
CA ARG A 91 24.86 17.88 6.17
C ARG A 91 25.59 19.20 6.41
N THR A 92 25.03 20.33 5.99
CA THR A 92 25.64 21.65 6.21
C THR A 92 25.63 22.05 7.68
N THR A 93 24.58 21.72 8.43
CA THR A 93 24.53 21.97 9.88
C THR A 93 25.43 21.00 10.65
N GLY A 94 25.60 19.77 10.16
CA GLY A 94 26.53 18.79 10.72
C GLY A 94 27.99 19.22 10.63
N SER A 95 28.35 20.14 9.70
CA SER A 95 29.69 20.73 9.62
C SER A 95 29.90 21.92 10.57
N SER A 96 28.85 22.46 11.20
CA SER A 96 28.96 23.58 12.15
C SER A 96 28.58 23.21 13.59
N THR A 97 28.27 21.94 13.85
CA THR A 97 28.05 21.39 15.20
C THR A 97 29.25 20.60 15.72
N GLU A 98 30.45 20.85 15.21
CA GLU A 98 31.65 20.65 16.01
C GLU A 98 31.81 21.89 16.89
N ASN A 99 31.96 21.69 18.21
CA ASN A 99 32.24 22.69 19.26
C ASN A 99 31.12 23.01 20.26
N GLY A 100 30.02 22.24 20.27
CA GLY A 100 28.97 22.36 21.31
C GLY A 100 28.82 21.15 22.25
N ARG A 101 29.56 20.05 22.04
CA ARG A 101 29.50 18.92 22.97
C ARG A 101 30.27 19.31 24.23
N VAL A 102 29.53 19.67 25.28
CA VAL A 102 30.07 19.79 26.65
C VAL A 102 30.91 18.56 26.91
N LYS A 103 32.22 18.73 27.10
CA LYS A 103 33.11 17.61 27.45
C LYS A 103 32.62 17.07 28.78
N VAL A 104 32.19 15.80 28.78
CA VAL A 104 31.81 15.12 30.01
C VAL A 104 33.06 15.03 30.89
N PRO A 105 33.05 15.55 32.12
CA PRO A 105 34.18 15.42 33.03
C PRO A 105 34.51 13.96 33.30
N GLU A 106 35.79 13.59 33.25
CA GLU A 106 36.25 12.24 33.55
C GLU A 106 36.22 11.97 35.08
N PRO A 107 35.79 10.78 35.52
CA PRO A 107 35.82 10.38 36.93
C PRO A 107 37.22 10.33 37.51
N LYS A 108 37.32 10.52 38.83
CA LYS A 108 38.59 10.36 39.54
C LYS A 108 38.98 8.88 39.65
N PRO A 109 40.23 8.49 39.35
CA PRO A 109 40.65 7.11 39.52
C PRO A 109 40.62 6.64 40.98
N PHE A 110 40.22 5.39 41.20
CA PHE A 110 40.18 4.76 42.51
C PHE A 110 41.41 3.87 42.75
N ALA A 111 42.15 4.13 43.82
CA ALA A 111 43.42 3.44 44.13
C ALA A 111 43.30 2.31 45.16
N GLY A 112 42.08 1.98 45.62
CA GLY A 112 41.87 0.93 46.62
C GLY A 112 42.04 1.35 48.07
N THR A 113 41.79 2.63 48.39
CA THR A 113 41.78 3.09 49.77
C THR A 113 40.78 2.26 50.58
N ARG A 114 41.15 1.85 51.81
CA ARG A 114 40.25 1.14 52.75
C ARG A 114 39.26 2.11 53.41
N ASN A 115 38.57 2.90 52.60
CA ASN A 115 37.58 3.88 53.01
C ASN A 115 36.31 3.66 52.20
N THR A 116 35.25 3.19 52.86
CA THR A 116 33.96 2.88 52.22
C THR A 116 33.37 4.09 51.49
N LYS A 117 33.55 5.30 52.05
CA LYS A 117 33.03 6.53 51.46
C LYS A 117 33.72 6.90 50.14
N GLU A 118 35.01 6.62 50.01
CA GLU A 118 35.75 6.86 48.76
C GLU A 118 35.34 5.88 47.66
N LEU A 119 35.03 4.63 48.03
CA LEU A 119 34.52 3.63 47.11
C LEU A 119 33.10 3.99 46.62
N GLU A 120 32.21 4.39 47.53
CA GLU A 120 30.85 4.82 47.17
C GLU A 120 30.86 6.04 46.25
N ASN A 121 31.70 7.05 46.54
CA ASN A 121 31.86 8.21 45.68
C ASN A 121 32.37 7.84 44.28
N PHE A 122 33.34 6.93 44.19
CA PHE A 122 33.85 6.46 42.91
C PHE A 122 32.77 5.79 42.06
N LEU A 123 31.97 4.90 42.65
CA LEU A 123 30.88 4.23 41.93
C LEU A 123 29.82 5.22 41.46
N TRP A 124 29.46 6.19 42.31
CA TRP A 124 28.53 7.24 41.96
C TRP A 124 29.03 8.12 40.80
N ASP A 125 30.30 8.53 40.83
CA ASP A 125 30.92 9.31 39.77
C ASP A 125 30.96 8.54 38.43
N MET A 126 31.20 7.22 38.48
CA MET A 126 31.16 6.35 37.30
C MET A 126 29.74 6.24 36.71
N GLU A 127 28.71 6.07 37.55
CA GLU A 127 27.31 6.02 37.10
C GLU A 127 26.88 7.33 36.42
N LEU A 128 27.25 8.45 37.03
CA LEU A 128 26.97 9.77 36.46
C LEU A 128 27.70 9.98 35.13
N TYR A 129 28.95 9.55 35.04
CA TYR A 129 29.73 9.58 33.80
C TYR A 129 29.07 8.73 32.71
N PHE A 130 28.63 7.51 33.01
CA PHE A 130 27.95 6.66 32.03
C PHE A 130 26.65 7.28 31.51
N ALA A 131 25.88 7.92 32.39
CA ALA A 131 24.66 8.62 32.00
C ALA A 131 24.96 9.83 31.10
N ALA A 132 25.97 10.63 31.46
CA ALA A 132 26.33 11.84 30.72
C ALA A 132 27.03 11.55 29.38
N ALA A 133 27.84 10.49 29.32
CA ALA A 133 28.57 10.07 28.12
C ALA A 133 27.80 9.04 27.27
N HIS A 134 26.56 8.69 27.64
CA HIS A 134 25.73 7.69 26.96
C HIS A 134 26.43 6.34 26.74
N ILE A 135 27.15 5.86 27.77
CA ILE A 135 27.89 4.60 27.70
C ILE A 135 26.92 3.41 27.86
N PRO A 136 26.96 2.44 26.91
CA PRO A 136 26.09 1.27 26.96
C PRO A 136 26.51 0.30 28.08
N ILE A 137 25.56 -0.49 28.60
CA ILE A 137 25.73 -1.29 29.83
C ILE A 137 26.86 -2.33 29.70
N GLU A 138 27.02 -2.90 28.51
CA GLU A 138 28.04 -3.89 28.14
C GLU A 138 29.47 -3.36 28.25
N GLU A 139 29.69 -2.05 28.12
CA GLU A 139 31.01 -1.42 28.21
C GLU A 139 31.35 -0.91 29.62
N ARG A 140 30.36 -0.78 30.51
CA ARG A 140 30.53 -0.12 31.81
C ARG A 140 31.56 -0.79 32.70
N VAL A 141 31.60 -2.12 32.74
CA VAL A 141 32.57 -2.86 33.56
C VAL A 141 33.99 -2.63 33.04
N THR A 142 34.18 -2.74 31.72
CA THR A 142 35.46 -2.49 31.05
C THR A 142 35.94 -1.07 31.28
N ILE A 143 35.06 -0.07 31.13
CA ILE A 143 35.42 1.34 31.34
C ILE A 143 35.69 1.62 32.83
N THR A 144 34.91 1.06 33.77
CA THR A 144 35.18 1.18 35.22
C THR A 144 36.59 0.68 35.56
N SER A 145 37.02 -0.42 34.93
CA SER A 145 38.37 -0.96 35.14
C SER A 145 39.49 -0.03 34.68
N MET A 146 39.23 0.84 33.70
CA MET A 146 40.21 1.84 33.23
C MET A 146 40.48 2.90 34.31
N TYR A 147 39.47 3.21 35.14
CA TYR A 147 39.57 4.15 36.26
C TYR A 147 40.00 3.49 37.58
N LEU A 148 40.30 2.19 37.60
CA LEU A 148 41.03 1.58 38.70
C LEU A 148 42.52 1.92 38.60
N SER A 149 43.17 2.10 39.75
CA SER A 149 44.59 2.40 39.85
C SER A 149 45.23 1.67 41.03
N GLY A 150 46.57 1.65 41.06
CA GLY A 150 47.33 0.99 42.13
C GLY A 150 47.04 -0.52 42.23
N GLY A 151 47.10 -1.04 43.46
CA GLY A 151 46.96 -2.47 43.73
C GLY A 151 45.60 -3.06 43.35
N VAL A 152 44.54 -2.25 43.32
CA VAL A 152 43.20 -2.71 42.92
C VAL A 152 43.09 -2.99 41.43
N LYS A 153 43.80 -2.23 40.58
CA LYS A 153 43.86 -2.52 39.14
C LYS A 153 44.53 -3.87 38.87
N LEU A 154 45.62 -4.16 39.57
CA LEU A 154 46.34 -5.44 39.46
C LEU A 154 45.46 -6.61 39.90
N TRP A 155 44.76 -6.47 41.02
CA TRP A 155 43.82 -7.48 41.50
C TRP A 155 42.69 -7.76 40.49
N TRP A 156 42.16 -6.71 39.85
CA TRP A 156 41.14 -6.86 38.83
C TRP A 156 41.66 -7.58 37.59
N GLN A 157 42.87 -7.27 37.13
CA GLN A 157 43.50 -7.94 35.98
C GLN A 157 43.68 -9.44 36.24
N THR A 158 44.18 -9.83 37.41
CA THR A 158 44.32 -11.25 37.78
C THR A 158 42.98 -12.00 37.75
N ARG A 159 41.87 -11.33 38.10
CA ARG A 159 40.53 -11.96 38.08
C ARG A 159 39.91 -12.06 36.69
N VAL A 160 40.25 -11.15 35.78
CA VAL A 160 39.78 -11.19 34.39
C VAL A 160 40.55 -12.23 33.58
N ASP A 161 41.84 -12.42 33.87
CA ASP A 161 42.68 -13.43 33.21
C ASP A 161 42.33 -14.89 33.63
N ASP A 162 41.55 -15.06 34.71
CA ASP A 162 41.09 -16.35 35.23
C ASP A 162 39.78 -16.87 34.56
N TYR A 163 39.20 -16.15 33.60
CA TYR A 163 37.96 -16.48 32.86
C TYR A 163 38.16 -16.51 31.34
#